data_AF-A0A941WEE0-F1
#
_entry.id   AF-A0A941WEE0-F1
#
_cell.length_a   1.000
_cell.length_b   1.000
_cell.length_c   1.000
_cell.angle_alpha   90.00
_cell.angle_beta   90.00
_cell.angle_gamma   90.00
#
_symmetry.space_group_name_H-M   'P 1'
#
loop_
_entity.id
_entity.type
_entity.pdbx_description
1 polymer ?
#
loop_
_entity_poly.entity_id
_entity_poly.type
_entity_poly.pdbx_seq_one_letter_code
_entity_poly.pdbx_strand_id
1 'polypeptide(L)'
;MKIKNILAIITFGLITLSGCQSGIVWDEVPESIYSELDLGSGYVKNRPRELFTNKVWQINYGLEGQWLETFLAKAYLNSFEQGMEYENTTGSAVTILDKTLNPGEKMIVKNTLETVDDSSAPEGKKYIIHVFSFDKVCYNTPNKGHAFIKSAFDSESVKPYAFIEKIESESAGAKDDMYRYIVMPVKQDQMVLELIWENQYACKVEPVNGAPKLGVPGDFTKPQQYMVINTALRPDGAPEYKRLYEIQVHMLEVTPEVAHANTSYTNW
;
A
#
# COMPACT_ATOMS: atom_id res chain seq x y z
N MET A 1 -8.21 46.91 62.00
CA MET A 1 -9.49 46.43 61.41
C MET A 1 -10.01 47.52 60.49
N LYS A 2 -9.90 47.45 59.17
CA LYS A 2 -10.68 46.57 58.27
C LYS A 2 -9.87 46.20 57.02
N ILE A 3 -8.68 45.61 57.22
CA ILE A 3 -8.07 44.67 56.25
C ILE A 3 -9.11 43.59 55.83
N LYS A 4 -10.13 43.36 56.67
CA LYS A 4 -11.35 42.58 56.38
C LYS A 4 -12.20 43.09 55.20
N ASN A 5 -12.10 44.36 54.77
CA ASN A 5 -12.90 44.87 53.65
C ASN A 5 -12.18 44.76 52.29
N ILE A 6 -10.85 44.70 52.26
CA ILE A 6 -10.10 44.48 51.01
C ILE A 6 -10.07 42.99 50.67
N LEU A 7 -10.00 42.11 51.69
CA LEU A 7 -10.10 40.67 51.48
C LEU A 7 -11.46 40.28 50.87
N ALA A 8 -12.56 40.89 51.30
CA ALA A 8 -13.90 40.58 50.77
C ALA A 8 -14.08 40.96 49.29
N ILE A 9 -13.44 42.04 48.83
CA ILE A 9 -13.53 42.48 47.41
C ILE A 9 -12.66 41.60 46.52
N ILE A 10 -11.50 41.13 47.01
CA ILE A 10 -10.62 40.22 46.27
C ILE A 10 -11.21 38.80 46.23
N THR A 11 -11.89 38.34 47.29
CA THR A 11 -12.58 37.04 47.30
C THR A 11 -13.84 37.03 46.42
N PHE A 12 -14.54 38.15 46.24
CA PHE A 12 -15.66 38.23 45.28
C PHE A 12 -15.22 38.46 43.83
N GLY A 13 -14.05 39.07 43.59
CA GLY A 13 -13.48 39.24 42.24
C GLY A 13 -12.81 37.99 41.66
N LEU A 14 -12.43 37.02 42.51
CA LEU A 14 -11.80 35.77 42.07
C LEU A 14 -12.81 34.66 41.71
N ILE A 15 -14.07 34.76 42.14
CA ILE A 15 -15.12 33.77 41.78
C ILE A 15 -15.72 34.09 40.40
N THR A 16 -15.49 35.28 39.85
CA THR A 16 -15.96 35.66 38.51
C THR A 16 -14.98 35.36 37.38
N LEU A 17 -13.81 34.79 37.67
CA LEU A 17 -12.82 34.40 36.65
C LEU A 17 -12.81 32.89 36.33
N SER A 18 -13.59 32.08 37.05
CA SER A 18 -13.90 30.69 36.67
C SER A 18 -15.08 30.57 35.69
N GLY A 19 -15.60 31.69 35.19
CA GLY A 19 -16.80 31.76 34.36
C GLY A 19 -16.56 32.08 32.89
N CYS A 20 -15.58 31.45 32.24
CA CYS A 20 -15.48 31.44 30.77
C CYS A 20 -15.12 30.03 30.24
N GLN A 21 -15.75 29.00 30.81
CA GLN A 21 -15.94 27.73 30.09
C GLN A 21 -17.43 27.38 29.92
N SER A 22 -18.36 28.17 30.47
CA SER A 22 -19.78 28.07 30.14
C SER A 22 -20.02 28.71 28.77
N GLY A 23 -19.95 27.92 27.72
CA GLY A 23 -20.30 28.38 26.38
C GLY A 23 -19.76 27.54 25.23
N ILE A 24 -18.78 26.66 25.48
CA ILE A 24 -18.42 25.65 24.50
C ILE A 24 -19.27 24.42 24.82
N VAL A 25 -20.50 24.41 24.33
CA VAL A 25 -21.21 23.15 24.12
C VAL A 25 -20.50 22.53 22.93
N TRP A 26 -19.72 21.49 23.17
CA TRP A 26 -19.23 20.67 22.08
C TRP A 26 -20.46 20.02 21.45
N ASP A 27 -20.71 20.31 20.18
CA ASP A 27 -21.70 19.56 19.43
C ASP A 27 -21.34 18.07 19.56
N GLU A 28 -22.36 17.25 19.82
CA GLU A 28 -22.16 15.81 19.83
C GLU A 28 -21.54 15.41 18.49
N VAL A 29 -20.49 14.60 18.56
CA VAL A 29 -19.82 14.11 17.35
C VAL A 29 -20.88 13.39 16.51
N PRO A 30 -21.09 13.76 15.24
CA PRO A 30 -22.07 13.08 14.40
C PRO A 30 -21.75 11.59 14.28
N GLU A 31 -22.79 10.74 14.26
CA GLU A 31 -22.61 9.28 14.13
C GLU A 31 -21.74 8.92 12.94
N SER A 32 -21.92 9.60 11.81
CA SER A 32 -21.13 9.43 10.59
C SER A 32 -19.62 9.60 10.79
N ILE A 33 -19.14 10.19 11.88
CA ILE A 33 -17.72 10.31 12.17
C ILE A 33 -17.20 9.10 12.95
N TYR A 34 -17.95 8.62 13.94
CA TYR A 34 -17.53 7.49 14.80
C TYR A 34 -18.02 6.12 14.30
N SER A 35 -18.87 6.09 13.27
CA SER A 35 -19.30 4.88 12.57
C SER A 35 -18.56 4.61 11.26
N GLU A 36 -17.81 5.59 10.74
CA GLU A 36 -17.13 5.48 9.45
C GLU A 36 -16.02 4.43 9.46
N LEU A 37 -16.12 3.46 8.56
CA LEU A 37 -15.19 2.33 8.39
C LEU A 37 -15.00 1.97 6.92
N ASP A 38 -15.54 2.77 6.01
CA ASP A 38 -15.53 2.53 4.58
C ASP A 38 -14.13 2.78 4.00
N LEU A 39 -13.86 2.03 2.94
CA LEU A 39 -12.66 2.15 2.15
C LEU A 39 -12.89 3.18 1.05
N GLY A 40 -11.87 3.98 0.78
CA GLY A 40 -11.86 4.90 -0.35
C GLY A 40 -11.67 4.18 -1.69
N SER A 41 -11.68 4.97 -2.76
CA SER A 41 -11.54 4.46 -4.13
C SER A 41 -10.27 3.61 -4.31
N GLY A 42 -10.44 2.44 -4.94
CA GLY A 42 -9.36 1.47 -5.20
C GLY A 42 -9.08 0.48 -4.07
N TYR A 43 -9.62 0.71 -2.87
CA TYR A 43 -9.57 -0.13 -1.66
C TYR A 43 -8.19 -0.40 -1.07
N VAL A 44 -7.20 -0.79 -1.87
CA VAL A 44 -5.85 -1.20 -1.45
C VAL A 44 -4.80 -0.69 -2.42
N LYS A 45 -3.70 -0.15 -1.89
CA LYS A 45 -2.49 0.15 -2.65
C LYS A 45 -1.54 -1.04 -2.59
N ASN A 46 -1.06 -1.46 -3.76
CA ASN A 46 0.01 -2.44 -3.88
C ASN A 46 1.34 -1.74 -4.16
N ARG A 47 2.33 -1.94 -3.27
CA ARG A 47 3.64 -1.28 -3.33
C ARG A 47 4.78 -2.30 -3.29
N PRO A 48 4.99 -3.10 -4.34
CA PRO A 48 6.07 -4.07 -4.36
C PRO A 48 7.42 -3.39 -4.10
N ARG A 49 8.29 -4.06 -3.35
CA ARG A 49 9.65 -3.60 -3.05
C ARG A 49 10.63 -4.73 -3.25
N GLU A 50 11.83 -4.39 -3.68
CA GLU A 50 12.91 -5.35 -3.84
C GLU A 50 14.20 -4.76 -3.28
N LEU A 51 14.94 -5.58 -2.52
CA LEU A 51 16.25 -5.22 -2.01
C LEU A 51 17.31 -5.84 -2.92
N PHE A 52 17.98 -5.00 -3.69
CA PHE A 52 19.06 -5.41 -4.56
C PHE A 52 20.40 -5.26 -3.85
N THR A 53 21.10 -6.37 -3.61
CA THR A 53 22.43 -6.38 -3.00
C THR A 53 23.49 -6.65 -4.05
N ASN A 54 24.43 -5.74 -4.24
CA ASN A 54 25.49 -5.81 -5.25
C ASN A 54 24.97 -6.08 -6.68
N LYS A 55 23.80 -5.53 -7.03
CA LYS A 55 23.21 -5.65 -8.38
C LYS A 55 23.12 -4.32 -9.14
N VAL A 56 23.25 -3.22 -8.43
CA VAL A 56 23.20 -1.87 -8.99
C VAL A 56 24.58 -1.26 -8.93
N TRP A 57 25.02 -0.72 -10.06
CA TRP A 57 26.30 -0.09 -10.24
C TRP A 57 26.14 1.42 -10.43
N GLN A 58 26.95 2.19 -9.74
CA GLN A 58 27.05 3.63 -9.89
C GLN A 58 28.17 3.95 -10.89
N ILE A 59 27.77 4.41 -12.08
CA ILE A 59 28.64 4.54 -13.26
C ILE A 59 29.67 5.67 -13.09
N ASN A 60 29.24 6.81 -12.54
CA ASN A 60 30.05 8.02 -12.43
C ASN A 60 30.62 8.23 -11.02
N TYR A 61 30.88 7.15 -10.27
CA TYR A 61 31.54 7.24 -8.98
C TYR A 61 33.06 7.22 -9.16
N GLY A 62 33.69 8.40 -9.12
CA GLY A 62 35.11 8.53 -9.38
C GLY A 62 35.48 8.13 -10.82
N LEU A 63 36.63 7.48 -10.99
CA LEU A 63 37.11 6.99 -12.29
C LEU A 63 36.73 5.53 -12.58
N GLU A 64 36.37 4.76 -11.55
CA GLU A 64 36.22 3.31 -11.66
C GLU A 64 34.79 2.81 -11.48
N GLY A 65 33.85 3.68 -11.09
CA GLY A 65 32.49 3.29 -10.70
C GLY A 65 32.46 2.56 -9.35
N GLN A 66 31.26 2.24 -8.85
CA GLN A 66 31.10 1.56 -7.56
C GLN A 66 29.85 0.68 -7.51
N TRP A 67 29.95 -0.49 -6.87
CA TRP A 67 28.77 -1.28 -6.52
C TRP A 67 28.01 -0.61 -5.38
N LEU A 68 26.69 -0.50 -5.52
CA LEU A 68 25.84 -0.25 -4.38
C LEU A 68 25.71 -1.55 -3.58
N GLU A 69 26.18 -1.50 -2.33
CA GLU A 69 26.05 -2.62 -1.40
C GLU A 69 24.59 -3.04 -1.25
N THR A 70 23.70 -2.06 -1.07
CA THR A 70 22.25 -2.27 -1.02
C THR A 70 21.51 -1.16 -1.77
N PHE A 71 20.51 -1.55 -2.54
CA PHE A 71 19.58 -0.64 -3.19
C PHE A 71 18.14 -1.13 -3.00
N LEU A 72 17.33 -0.37 -2.26
CA LEU A 72 15.91 -0.66 -2.09
C LEU A 72 15.11 0.02 -3.19
N ALA A 73 14.59 -0.78 -4.12
CA ALA A 73 13.69 -0.29 -5.15
C ALA A 73 12.23 -0.42 -4.69
N LYS A 74 11.41 0.57 -5.06
CA LYS A 74 9.97 0.56 -4.83
C LYS A 74 9.24 0.80 -6.14
N ALA A 75 8.19 0.00 -6.35
CA ALA A 75 7.28 0.12 -7.47
C ALA A 75 5.86 0.39 -6.96
N TYR A 76 5.00 0.89 -7.86
CA TYR A 76 3.59 1.11 -7.60
C TYR A 76 2.76 0.41 -8.69
N LEU A 77 1.83 -0.44 -8.26
CA LEU A 77 0.89 -1.14 -9.12
C LEU A 77 -0.54 -0.64 -8.81
N ASN A 78 -0.91 0.46 -9.43
CA ASN A 78 -2.19 1.14 -9.23
C ASN A 78 -3.22 0.88 -10.34
N SER A 79 -2.87 0.12 -11.38
CA SER A 79 -3.72 -0.11 -12.56
C SER A 79 -5.10 -0.68 -12.21
N PHE A 80 -5.19 -1.51 -11.17
CA PHE A 80 -6.44 -2.14 -10.74
C PHE A 80 -7.28 -1.28 -9.78
N GLU A 81 -6.76 -0.13 -9.30
CA GLU A 81 -7.51 0.76 -8.40
C GLU A 81 -8.71 1.39 -9.12
N GLN A 82 -8.53 1.80 -10.38
CA GLN A 82 -9.60 2.36 -11.24
C GLN A 82 -10.07 1.39 -12.33
N GLY A 83 -9.40 0.25 -12.45
CA GLY A 83 -9.64 -0.75 -13.47
C GLY A 83 -8.77 -0.56 -14.71
N MET A 84 -8.38 -1.69 -15.29
CA MET A 84 -7.59 -1.74 -16.51
C MET A 84 -8.10 -2.83 -17.45
N GLU A 85 -7.88 -2.66 -18.75
CA GLU A 85 -8.07 -3.73 -19.71
C GLU A 85 -6.93 -4.75 -19.53
N TYR A 86 -7.29 -5.94 -19.09
CA TYR A 86 -6.41 -7.10 -19.01
C TYR A 86 -6.66 -8.01 -20.21
N GLU A 87 -5.58 -8.46 -20.85
CA GLU A 87 -5.61 -9.49 -21.89
C GLU A 87 -5.01 -10.78 -21.32
N ASN A 88 -5.70 -11.91 -21.51
CA ASN A 88 -5.12 -13.20 -21.16
C ASN A 88 -4.04 -13.58 -22.19
N THR A 89 -2.78 -13.27 -21.86
CA THR A 89 -1.62 -13.64 -22.70
C THR A 89 -1.09 -15.05 -22.42
N THR A 90 -1.77 -15.82 -21.55
CA THR A 90 -1.35 -17.18 -21.21
C THR A 90 -1.81 -18.19 -22.28
N GLY A 91 -1.23 -19.38 -22.28
CA GLY A 91 -1.62 -20.46 -23.20
C GLY A 91 -2.91 -21.19 -22.83
N SER A 92 -3.59 -20.79 -21.75
CA SER A 92 -4.77 -21.47 -21.20
C SER A 92 -5.84 -20.49 -20.73
N ALA A 93 -7.07 -20.95 -20.53
CA ALA A 93 -8.09 -20.12 -19.92
C ALA A 93 -7.72 -19.77 -18.47
N VAL A 94 -7.99 -18.53 -18.05
CA VAL A 94 -7.81 -18.05 -16.68
C VAL A 94 -9.17 -17.72 -16.06
N THR A 95 -9.32 -17.92 -14.76
CA THR A 95 -10.55 -17.60 -14.02
C THR A 95 -10.32 -16.38 -13.13
N ILE A 96 -11.15 -15.35 -13.30
CA ILE A 96 -11.10 -14.07 -12.57
C ILE A 96 -12.48 -13.84 -11.95
N LEU A 97 -12.62 -14.04 -10.62
CA LEU A 97 -13.88 -13.88 -9.86
C LEU A 97 -15.08 -14.50 -10.58
N ASP A 98 -15.00 -15.82 -10.80
CA ASP A 98 -15.99 -16.67 -11.49
C ASP A 98 -16.15 -16.44 -13.01
N LYS A 99 -15.38 -15.54 -13.61
CA LYS A 99 -15.37 -15.34 -15.06
C LYS A 99 -14.19 -16.05 -15.69
N THR A 100 -14.47 -16.90 -16.66
CA THR A 100 -13.42 -17.53 -17.48
C THR A 100 -13.06 -16.61 -18.63
N LEU A 101 -11.77 -16.39 -18.84
CA LEU A 101 -11.20 -15.59 -19.93
C LEU A 101 -10.25 -16.47 -20.74
N ASN A 102 -10.57 -16.72 -22.00
CA ASN A 102 -9.76 -17.56 -22.88
C ASN A 102 -8.50 -16.82 -23.37
N PRO A 103 -7.46 -17.52 -23.86
CA PRO A 103 -6.28 -16.89 -24.45
C PRO A 103 -6.62 -15.86 -25.53
N GLY A 104 -6.02 -14.68 -25.45
CA GLY A 104 -6.25 -13.54 -26.36
C GLY A 104 -7.52 -12.74 -26.10
N GLU A 105 -8.40 -13.19 -25.18
CA GLU A 105 -9.56 -12.40 -24.78
C GLU A 105 -9.18 -11.30 -23.78
N LYS A 106 -9.98 -10.25 -23.76
CA LYS A 106 -9.78 -9.06 -22.93
C LYS A 106 -10.97 -8.83 -22.01
N MET A 107 -10.70 -8.33 -20.81
CA MET A 107 -11.74 -7.83 -19.91
C MET A 107 -11.21 -6.70 -19.04
N ILE A 108 -12.13 -5.85 -18.56
CA ILE A 108 -11.79 -4.85 -17.54
C ILE A 108 -11.70 -5.55 -16.19
N VAL A 109 -10.53 -5.46 -15.56
CA VAL A 109 -10.28 -5.98 -14.21
C VAL A 109 -10.01 -4.81 -13.28
N LYS A 110 -10.66 -4.81 -12.12
CA LYS A 110 -10.51 -3.79 -11.07
C LYS A 110 -10.62 -4.45 -9.70
N ASN A 111 -10.03 -3.85 -8.68
CA ASN A 111 -10.25 -4.27 -7.30
C ASN A 111 -11.75 -4.21 -6.98
N THR A 112 -12.24 -5.19 -6.22
CA THR A 112 -13.67 -5.27 -5.85
C THR A 112 -13.84 -5.53 -4.36
N LEU A 113 -15.00 -5.15 -3.84
CA LEU A 113 -15.43 -5.39 -2.47
C LEU A 113 -16.68 -6.27 -2.51
N GLU A 114 -16.61 -7.44 -1.93
CA GLU A 114 -17.73 -8.35 -1.71
C GLU A 114 -18.13 -8.31 -0.23
N THR A 115 -19.43 -8.35 0.06
CA THR A 115 -19.95 -8.48 1.42
C THR A 115 -20.58 -9.85 1.58
N VAL A 116 -20.14 -10.60 2.59
CA VAL A 116 -20.58 -11.96 2.87
C VAL A 116 -21.11 -12.03 4.30
N ASP A 117 -22.21 -12.75 4.51
CA ASP A 117 -22.74 -13.00 5.85
C ASP A 117 -21.79 -13.90 6.65
N ASP A 118 -21.42 -13.44 7.84
CA ASP A 118 -20.56 -14.16 8.78
C ASP A 118 -20.97 -13.81 10.21
N SER A 119 -21.68 -14.74 10.86
CA SER A 119 -22.17 -14.55 12.24
C SER A 119 -21.07 -14.34 13.29
N SER A 120 -19.82 -14.67 12.97
CA SER A 120 -18.67 -14.45 13.87
C SER A 120 -18.05 -13.06 13.72
N ALA A 121 -18.34 -12.37 12.61
CA ALA A 121 -17.84 -11.04 12.34
C ALA A 121 -18.71 -9.95 12.99
N PRO A 122 -18.15 -8.75 13.24
CA PRO A 122 -18.96 -7.58 13.58
C PRO A 122 -20.07 -7.36 12.54
N GLU A 123 -21.21 -6.86 13.00
CA GLU A 123 -22.40 -6.62 12.15
C GLU A 123 -22.94 -7.88 11.46
N GLY A 124 -22.44 -9.08 11.81
CA GLY A 124 -22.75 -10.34 11.14
C GLY A 124 -22.21 -10.42 9.72
N LYS A 125 -21.20 -9.61 9.36
CA LYS A 125 -20.70 -9.46 7.98
C LYS A 125 -19.18 -9.43 7.89
N LYS A 126 -18.66 -10.09 6.86
CA LYS A 126 -17.27 -10.03 6.43
C LYS A 126 -17.17 -9.34 5.07
N TYR A 127 -16.18 -8.46 4.94
CA TYR A 127 -15.98 -7.64 3.75
C TYR A 127 -14.71 -8.12 3.02
N ILE A 128 -14.88 -8.83 1.91
CA ILE A 128 -13.78 -9.42 1.14
C ILE A 128 -13.32 -8.43 0.08
N ILE A 129 -12.06 -8.03 0.15
CA ILE A 129 -11.40 -7.16 -0.83
C ILE A 129 -10.63 -8.06 -1.79
N HIS A 130 -11.10 -8.18 -3.03
CA HIS A 130 -10.37 -8.84 -4.09
C HIS A 130 -9.38 -7.84 -4.71
N VAL A 131 -8.11 -8.03 -4.40
CA VAL A 131 -7.00 -7.21 -4.89
C VAL A 131 -6.37 -7.91 -6.08
N PHE A 132 -6.34 -7.25 -7.23
CA PHE A 132 -5.63 -7.75 -8.40
C PHE A 132 -4.22 -7.18 -8.45
N SER A 133 -3.27 -8.01 -8.87
CA SER A 133 -1.88 -7.61 -9.10
C SER A 133 -1.34 -8.36 -10.31
N PHE A 134 -0.37 -7.78 -11.00
CA PHE A 134 0.44 -8.54 -11.95
C PHE A 134 1.35 -9.52 -11.23
N ASP A 135 1.69 -10.62 -11.90
CA ASP A 135 2.72 -11.58 -11.47
C ASP A 135 4.15 -11.06 -11.63
N LYS A 136 4.32 -9.96 -12.37
CA LYS A 136 5.59 -9.30 -12.63
C LYS A 136 5.51 -7.82 -12.31
N VAL A 137 6.63 -7.24 -11.91
CA VAL A 137 6.76 -5.83 -11.59
C VAL A 137 8.09 -5.31 -12.12
N CYS A 138 8.08 -4.08 -12.64
CA CYS A 138 9.30 -3.43 -13.10
C CYS A 138 9.89 -2.55 -11.99
N TYR A 139 11.21 -2.52 -11.88
CA TYR A 139 11.95 -1.59 -11.03
C TYR A 139 12.87 -0.73 -11.88
N ASN A 140 13.11 0.50 -11.44
CA ASN A 140 14.00 1.44 -12.11
C ASN A 140 15.14 1.88 -11.19
N THR A 141 16.27 2.22 -11.79
CA THR A 141 17.30 2.98 -11.10
C THR A 141 16.90 4.46 -10.99
N PRO A 142 17.45 5.22 -10.03
CA PRO A 142 17.05 6.62 -9.81
C PRO A 142 17.30 7.52 -11.02
N ASN A 143 18.36 7.25 -11.78
CA ASN A 143 18.76 7.98 -12.98
C ASN A 143 19.75 7.15 -13.81
N LYS A 144 20.16 7.66 -14.98
CA LYS A 144 21.14 7.01 -15.86
C LYS A 144 22.58 6.94 -15.30
N GLY A 145 22.84 7.52 -14.13
CA GLY A 145 24.11 7.36 -13.42
C GLY A 145 24.17 6.05 -12.60
N HIS A 146 23.06 5.32 -12.52
CA HIS A 146 22.94 4.03 -11.85
C HIS A 146 22.36 3.01 -12.83
N ALA A 147 22.89 1.79 -12.82
CA ALA A 147 22.45 0.72 -13.71
C ALA A 147 22.29 -0.59 -12.96
N PHE A 148 21.24 -1.34 -13.28
CA PHE A 148 21.22 -2.78 -13.03
C PHE A 148 22.24 -3.45 -13.95
N ILE A 149 23.06 -4.35 -13.39
CA ILE A 149 24.07 -5.09 -14.14
C ILE A 149 23.57 -6.50 -14.39
N LYS A 150 23.34 -6.87 -15.65
CA LYS A 150 22.69 -8.14 -16.01
C LYS A 150 23.42 -9.36 -15.46
N SER A 151 24.73 -9.42 -15.66
CA SER A 151 25.61 -10.50 -15.21
C SER A 151 25.61 -10.69 -13.70
N ALA A 152 25.28 -9.64 -12.93
CA ALA A 152 25.16 -9.75 -11.48
C ALA A 152 23.99 -10.65 -11.05
N PHE A 153 23.04 -10.97 -11.94
CA PHE A 153 21.89 -11.84 -11.66
C PHE A 153 22.09 -13.29 -12.12
N ASP A 154 23.22 -13.65 -12.75
CA ASP A 154 23.40 -14.96 -13.38
C ASP A 154 23.35 -16.13 -12.39
N SER A 155 23.81 -15.90 -11.15
CA SER A 155 23.82 -16.88 -10.06
C SER A 155 22.58 -16.84 -9.16
N GLU A 156 21.61 -15.97 -9.42
CA GLU A 156 20.40 -15.85 -8.59
C GLU A 156 19.43 -17.00 -8.87
N SER A 157 18.76 -17.47 -7.81
CA SER A 157 17.69 -18.47 -7.92
C SER A 157 16.44 -17.89 -8.58
N VAL A 158 16.14 -16.62 -8.27
CA VAL A 158 15.07 -15.85 -8.90
C VAL A 158 15.68 -14.91 -9.91
N LYS A 159 15.45 -15.21 -11.20
CA LYS A 159 16.00 -14.41 -12.30
C LYS A 159 15.02 -13.34 -12.77
N PRO A 160 15.53 -12.19 -13.24
CA PRO A 160 14.73 -11.21 -13.94
C PRO A 160 14.11 -11.80 -15.22
N TYR A 161 12.87 -11.42 -15.52
CA TYR A 161 12.22 -11.75 -16.79
C TYR A 161 12.74 -10.90 -17.94
N ALA A 162 13.13 -9.66 -17.68
CA ALA A 162 13.63 -8.75 -18.68
C ALA A 162 14.57 -7.69 -18.09
N PHE A 163 15.46 -7.20 -18.95
CA PHE A 163 16.25 -6.00 -18.75
C PHE A 163 15.88 -5.01 -19.85
N ILE A 164 15.47 -3.80 -19.47
CA ILE A 164 14.86 -2.82 -20.38
C ILE A 164 15.66 -1.51 -20.34
N GLU A 165 15.79 -0.86 -21.49
CA GLU A 165 16.61 0.34 -21.72
C GLU A 165 18.09 0.12 -21.36
N LYS A 166 18.87 -0.38 -22.32
CA LYS A 166 20.33 -0.49 -22.18
C LYS A 166 20.94 0.91 -22.04
N ILE A 167 21.83 1.07 -21.08
CA ILE A 167 22.56 2.31 -20.84
C ILE A 167 23.92 2.18 -21.54
N GLU A 168 24.15 3.05 -22.51
CA GLU A 168 25.46 3.23 -23.13
C GLU A 168 26.16 4.41 -22.43
N SER A 169 27.44 4.24 -22.06
CA SER A 169 28.23 5.29 -21.41
C SER A 169 29.69 5.15 -21.78
N GLU A 170 30.34 6.28 -22.06
CA GLU A 170 31.78 6.38 -22.29
C GLU A 170 32.58 6.60 -20.99
N SER A 171 31.90 6.60 -19.83
CA SER A 171 32.57 6.73 -18.53
C SER A 171 33.54 5.56 -18.33
N ALA A 172 34.71 5.84 -17.74
CA ALA A 172 35.70 4.80 -17.42
C ALA A 172 35.14 3.73 -16.46
N GLY A 173 34.13 4.08 -15.65
CA GLY A 173 33.40 3.14 -14.79
C GLY A 173 32.26 2.39 -15.48
N ALA A 174 32.05 2.54 -16.78
CA ALA A 174 30.96 1.84 -17.48
C ALA A 174 31.19 0.32 -17.54
N LYS A 175 30.08 -0.43 -17.55
CA LYS A 175 30.05 -1.89 -17.79
C LYS A 175 29.26 -2.19 -19.06
N ASP A 176 29.51 -3.32 -19.70
CA ASP A 176 28.91 -3.64 -21.01
C ASP A 176 27.40 -3.96 -20.97
N ASP A 177 26.89 -4.36 -19.80
CA ASP A 177 25.57 -4.95 -19.58
C ASP A 177 24.72 -4.14 -18.59
N MET A 178 24.79 -2.82 -18.73
CA MET A 178 24.06 -1.84 -17.91
C MET A 178 22.65 -1.58 -18.43
N TYR A 179 21.66 -1.64 -17.53
CA TYR A 179 20.26 -1.39 -17.86
C TYR A 179 19.59 -0.48 -16.82
N ARG A 180 18.67 0.35 -17.28
CA ARG A 180 17.92 1.26 -16.39
C ARG A 180 16.78 0.58 -15.66
N TYR A 181 16.16 -0.40 -16.32
CA TYR A 181 14.98 -1.09 -15.82
C TYR A 181 15.20 -2.59 -15.76
N ILE A 182 14.54 -3.22 -14.80
CA ILE A 182 14.55 -4.66 -14.60
C ILE A 182 13.14 -5.13 -14.26
N VAL A 183 12.69 -6.22 -14.86
CA VAL A 183 11.38 -6.83 -14.58
C VAL A 183 11.59 -8.08 -13.74
N MET A 184 11.01 -8.10 -12.55
CA MET A 184 11.12 -9.16 -11.56
C MET A 184 9.74 -9.79 -11.31
N PRO A 185 9.67 -11.05 -10.83
CA PRO A 185 8.42 -11.59 -10.30
C PRO A 185 7.96 -10.78 -9.09
N VAL A 186 6.65 -10.61 -8.94
CA VAL A 186 6.06 -10.13 -7.69
C VAL A 186 6.11 -11.25 -6.65
N LYS A 187 6.72 -10.96 -5.50
CA LYS A 187 6.78 -11.86 -4.35
C LYS A 187 5.50 -11.75 -3.54
N GLN A 188 4.51 -12.60 -3.84
CA GLN A 188 3.22 -12.58 -3.15
C GLN A 188 3.34 -12.84 -1.64
N ASP A 189 4.37 -13.60 -1.25
CA ASP A 189 4.75 -13.90 0.13
C ASP A 189 5.48 -12.73 0.85
N GLN A 190 5.77 -11.64 0.13
CA GLN A 190 6.45 -10.44 0.64
C GLN A 190 5.83 -9.14 0.13
N MET A 191 4.53 -9.12 -0.18
CA MET A 191 3.85 -7.92 -0.68
C MET A 191 3.71 -6.86 0.41
N VAL A 192 3.68 -5.60 -0.02
CA VAL A 192 3.38 -4.47 0.84
C VAL A 192 2.05 -3.89 0.41
N LEU A 193 1.00 -4.20 1.17
CA LEU A 193 -0.35 -3.70 0.94
C LEU A 193 -0.73 -2.63 1.97
N GLU A 194 -1.45 -1.61 1.53
CA GLU A 194 -1.96 -0.53 2.37
C GLU A 194 -3.44 -0.28 2.04
N LEU A 195 -4.32 -0.30 3.04
CA LEU A 195 -5.74 0.01 2.85
C LEU A 195 -5.91 1.51 2.55
N ILE A 196 -6.81 1.83 1.62
CA ILE A 196 -7.21 3.19 1.28
C ILE A 196 -8.49 3.47 2.06
N TRP A 197 -8.43 4.38 3.01
CA TRP A 197 -9.58 4.77 3.84
C TRP A 197 -10.33 5.93 3.21
N GLU A 198 -11.65 5.93 3.37
CA GLU A 198 -12.47 7.13 3.12
C GLU A 198 -12.03 8.25 4.08
N ASN A 199 -11.77 7.90 5.35
CA ASN A 199 -11.19 8.80 6.34
C ASN A 199 -9.89 8.24 6.95
N GLN A 200 -8.75 8.74 6.47
CA GLN A 200 -7.40 8.26 6.82
C GLN A 200 -6.98 8.42 8.31
N TYR A 201 -7.72 9.20 9.10
CA TYR A 201 -7.38 9.48 10.50
C TYR A 201 -8.33 8.83 11.51
N ALA A 202 -9.38 8.16 11.04
CA ALA A 202 -10.46 7.68 11.89
C ALA A 202 -10.34 6.20 12.25
N CYS A 203 -9.39 5.45 11.69
CA CYS A 203 -9.36 3.99 11.82
C CYS A 203 -8.04 3.46 12.37
N LYS A 204 -8.13 2.45 13.22
CA LYS A 204 -7.05 1.53 13.59
C LYS A 204 -7.29 0.20 12.90
N VAL A 205 -6.21 -0.45 12.47
CA VAL A 205 -6.25 -1.77 11.82
C VAL A 205 -5.47 -2.78 12.66
N GLU A 206 -6.12 -3.88 12.99
CA GLU A 206 -5.54 -4.97 13.76
C GLU A 206 -5.53 -6.26 12.92
N PRO A 207 -4.35 -6.89 12.71
CA PRO A 207 -4.30 -8.18 12.04
C PRO A 207 -5.01 -9.27 12.85
N VAL A 208 -5.74 -10.14 12.17
CA VAL A 208 -6.50 -11.25 12.75
C VAL A 208 -5.86 -12.57 12.29
N ASN A 209 -5.92 -13.62 13.13
CA ASN A 209 -5.46 -14.96 12.77
C ASN A 209 -3.99 -15.04 12.26
N GLY A 210 -3.12 -14.15 12.77
CA GLY A 210 -1.71 -14.11 12.38
C GLY A 210 -1.45 -13.44 11.03
N ALA A 211 -2.40 -12.67 10.50
CA ALA A 211 -2.19 -11.87 9.30
C ALA A 211 -0.97 -10.93 9.46
N PRO A 212 -0.23 -10.65 8.38
CA PRO A 212 0.90 -9.73 8.43
C PRO A 212 0.41 -8.30 8.68
N LYS A 213 1.25 -7.48 9.31
CA LYS A 213 0.96 -6.05 9.44
C LYS A 213 0.94 -5.38 8.07
N LEU A 214 -0.04 -4.52 7.82
CA LEU A 214 -0.10 -3.73 6.58
C LEU A 214 0.98 -2.63 6.54
N GLY A 215 1.39 -2.23 5.34
CA GLY A 215 2.46 -1.24 5.10
C GLY A 215 3.89 -1.76 5.27
N VAL A 216 4.06 -3.05 5.61
CA VAL A 216 5.35 -3.76 5.64
C VAL A 216 5.27 -5.04 4.78
N PRO A 217 6.41 -5.65 4.40
CA PRO A 217 6.38 -6.92 3.67
C PRO A 217 5.65 -8.00 4.46
N GLY A 218 4.74 -8.71 3.80
CA GLY A 218 3.94 -9.77 4.39
C GLY A 218 3.47 -10.80 3.37
N ASP A 219 3.06 -11.96 3.87
CA ASP A 219 2.57 -13.06 3.06
C ASP A 219 1.08 -12.90 2.73
N PHE A 220 0.75 -12.73 1.45
CA PHE A 220 -0.61 -12.64 0.93
C PHE A 220 -0.93 -13.76 -0.06
N THR A 221 -0.22 -14.88 0.01
CA THR A 221 -0.51 -16.10 -0.79
C THR A 221 -1.82 -16.77 -0.37
N LYS A 222 -2.34 -16.41 0.80
CA LYS A 222 -3.63 -16.84 1.36
C LYS A 222 -4.46 -15.63 1.78
N PRO A 223 -5.79 -15.77 1.94
CA PRO A 223 -6.62 -14.71 2.49
C PRO A 223 -6.12 -14.22 3.85
N GLN A 224 -6.07 -12.90 4.03
CA GLN A 224 -5.60 -12.25 5.27
C GLN A 224 -6.68 -11.37 5.87
N GLN A 225 -6.95 -11.52 7.16
CA GLN A 225 -8.05 -10.85 7.85
C GLN A 225 -7.57 -9.72 8.74
N TYR A 226 -8.36 -8.65 8.78
CA TYR A 226 -8.07 -7.44 9.52
C TYR A 226 -9.34 -6.92 10.21
N MET A 227 -9.26 -6.72 11.52
CA MET A 227 -10.27 -6.00 12.27
C MET A 227 -9.97 -4.50 12.15
N VAL A 228 -10.93 -3.74 11.64
CA VAL A 228 -10.83 -2.30 11.51
C VAL A 228 -11.76 -1.69 12.54
N ILE A 229 -11.23 -0.74 13.31
CA ILE A 229 -11.93 -0.15 14.46
C ILE A 229 -11.88 1.36 14.30
N ASN A 230 -13.03 2.03 14.42
CA ASN A 230 -13.08 3.47 14.39
C ASN A 230 -12.53 4.03 15.73
N THR A 231 -11.64 5.02 15.65
CA THR A 231 -10.93 5.63 16.77
C THR A 231 -11.37 7.06 17.07
N ALA A 232 -12.41 7.55 16.40
CA ALA A 232 -12.95 8.88 16.69
C ALA A 232 -13.55 8.93 18.10
N LEU A 233 -13.60 10.14 18.66
CA LEU A 233 -14.31 10.38 19.91
C LEU A 233 -15.80 10.03 19.71
N ARG A 234 -16.33 9.20 20.59
CA ARG A 234 -17.71 8.74 20.58
C ARG A 234 -18.48 9.30 21.79
N PRO A 235 -19.78 9.61 21.66
CA PRO A 235 -20.63 9.95 22.80
C PRO A 235 -20.67 8.82 23.85
N ASP A 236 -20.92 9.18 25.11
CA ASP A 236 -21.04 8.20 26.19
C ASP A 236 -22.15 7.18 25.89
N GLY A 237 -21.81 5.89 25.97
CA GLY A 237 -22.74 4.79 25.70
C GLY A 237 -22.90 4.41 24.21
N ALA A 238 -22.31 5.17 23.28
CA ALA A 238 -22.27 4.78 21.87
C ALA A 238 -21.37 3.54 21.67
N PRO A 239 -21.76 2.58 20.82
CA PRO A 239 -20.97 1.39 20.56
C PRO A 239 -19.66 1.73 19.84
N GLU A 240 -18.67 0.85 19.98
CA GLU A 240 -17.48 0.89 19.14
C GLU A 240 -17.77 0.24 17.80
N TYR A 241 -17.65 1.01 16.72
CA TYR A 241 -17.81 0.49 15.37
C TYR A 241 -16.54 -0.21 14.95
N LYS A 242 -16.73 -1.44 14.47
CA LYS A 242 -15.66 -2.27 13.94
C LYS A 242 -16.18 -3.13 12.80
N ARG A 243 -15.29 -3.47 11.87
CA ARG A 243 -15.60 -4.25 10.68
C ARG A 243 -14.49 -5.24 10.38
N LEU A 244 -14.85 -6.46 9.99
CA LEU A 244 -13.90 -7.48 9.56
C LEU A 244 -13.70 -7.39 8.05
N TYR A 245 -12.50 -7.02 7.63
CA TYR A 245 -12.07 -7.09 6.24
C TYR A 245 -11.19 -8.31 5.99
N GLU A 246 -11.29 -8.90 4.80
CA GLU A 246 -10.41 -9.97 4.33
C GLU A 246 -9.80 -9.56 3.00
N ILE A 247 -8.47 -9.56 2.89
CA ILE A 247 -7.76 -9.28 1.65
C ILE A 247 -7.49 -10.61 0.95
N GLN A 248 -7.92 -10.73 -0.31
CA GLN A 248 -7.58 -11.83 -1.19
C GLN A 248 -6.85 -11.30 -2.42
N VAL A 249 -5.61 -11.73 -2.62
CA VAL A 249 -4.79 -11.29 -3.76
C VAL A 249 -4.90 -12.28 -4.92
N HIS A 250 -5.20 -11.75 -6.10
CA HIS A 250 -5.33 -12.47 -7.36
C HIS A 250 -4.20 -12.04 -8.29
N MET A 251 -3.27 -12.94 -8.56
CA MET A 251 -2.13 -12.68 -9.43
C MET A 251 -2.52 -12.94 -10.89
N LEU A 252 -2.30 -11.95 -11.76
CA LEU A 252 -2.56 -12.02 -13.19
C LEU A 252 -1.25 -12.07 -13.96
N GLU A 253 -1.10 -13.11 -14.77
CA GLU A 253 0.08 -13.25 -15.62
C GLU A 253 0.08 -12.21 -16.73
N VAL A 254 1.21 -11.51 -16.87
CA VAL A 254 1.45 -10.52 -17.92
C VAL A 254 2.83 -10.67 -18.56
N THR A 255 3.02 -10.12 -19.76
CA THR A 255 4.36 -10.04 -20.36
C THR A 255 5.24 -9.01 -19.64
N PRO A 256 6.57 -9.08 -19.75
CA PRO A 256 7.46 -8.08 -19.17
C PRO A 256 7.21 -6.65 -19.68
N GLU A 257 6.79 -6.51 -20.94
CA GLU A 257 6.46 -5.21 -21.56
C GLU A 257 5.21 -4.60 -20.93
N VAL A 258 4.18 -5.40 -20.69
CA VAL A 258 2.96 -4.97 -20.00
C VAL A 258 3.28 -4.57 -18.56
N ALA A 259 4.07 -5.36 -17.85
CA ALA A 259 4.52 -5.03 -16.49
C ALA A 259 5.31 -3.71 -16.46
N HIS A 260 6.24 -3.50 -17.40
CA HIS A 260 7.00 -2.27 -17.51
C HIS A 260 6.12 -1.04 -17.79
N ALA A 261 5.18 -1.15 -18.75
CA ALA A 261 4.29 -0.07 -19.13
C ALA A 261 3.29 0.33 -18.04
N ASN A 262 2.92 -0.61 -17.17
CA ASN A 262 1.90 -0.42 -16.14
C ASN A 262 2.49 -0.32 -14.72
N THR A 263 3.81 -0.36 -14.56
CA THR A 263 4.45 -0.07 -13.28
C THR A 263 4.80 1.40 -13.20
N SER A 264 4.31 2.06 -12.15
CA SER A 264 4.69 3.43 -11.83
C SER A 264 5.85 3.47 -10.85
N TYR A 265 6.64 4.54 -10.94
CA TYR A 265 7.80 4.79 -10.08
C TYR A 265 7.63 6.16 -9.42
N THR A 266 8.19 6.35 -8.23
CA THR A 266 8.34 7.70 -7.70
C THR A 266 9.37 8.44 -8.56
N ASN A 267 8.97 9.56 -9.15
CA ASN A 267 9.94 10.57 -9.57
C ASN A 267 10.57 11.10 -8.28
N TRP A 268 11.87 10.84 -8.11
CA TRP A 268 12.67 11.47 -7.07
C TRP A 268 12.90 12.94 -7.40
#